data_AF-A0A7W1IYV0-F1
#
_entry.id   AF-A0A7W1IYV0-F1
#
_cell.length_a   1.000
_cell.length_b   1.000
_cell.length_c   1.000
_cell.angle_alpha   90.00
_cell.angle_beta   90.00
_cell.angle_gamma   90.00
#
_symmetry.space_group_name_H-M   'P 1'
#
loop_
_entity.id
_entity.type
_entity.pdbx_description
1 polymer ?
#
loop_
_entity_poly.entity_id
_entity_poly.type
_entity_poly.pdbx_seq_one_letter_code
_entity_poly.pdbx_strand_id
1 'polypeptide(L)'
;VEPTISFLDKLGIYTINGFDVREQVVQLVRYHLKPGEFYKVRETLGDGAFRRLARKVEPDLLYRVSRADTLGRNAPWLPPETYFDAVPQEWFIKRAKELAVETEAPKEILMGRHLLELGLKKSPQIGEIIKAVYEMQLDGKVTNLDQAITEAKKLIK
;
A
#
# COMPACT_ATOMS: atom_id res chain seq x y z
N VAL A 1 -1.76 -0.35 17.87
CA VAL A 1 -3.15 -0.23 17.36
C VAL A 1 -4.20 -0.84 18.31
N GLU A 2 -3.82 -1.49 19.42
CA GLU A 2 -4.77 -2.13 20.34
C GLU A 2 -5.81 -1.16 20.96
N PRO A 3 -5.45 0.09 21.35
CA PRO A 3 -6.43 1.08 21.78
C PRO A 3 -7.49 1.41 20.71
N THR A 4 -7.07 1.49 19.44
CA THR A 4 -7.97 1.74 18.29
C THR A 4 -8.96 0.58 18.12
N ILE A 5 -8.49 -0.65 18.23
CA ILE A 5 -9.32 -1.86 18.12
C ILE A 5 -10.38 -1.86 19.23
N SER A 6 -9.97 -1.66 20.49
CA SER A 6 -10.87 -1.61 21.64
C SER A 6 -11.93 -0.51 21.49
N PHE A 7 -11.56 0.66 20.96
CA PHE A 7 -12.49 1.74 20.70
C PHE A 7 -13.52 1.39 19.60
N LEU A 8 -13.06 0.86 18.48
CA LEU A 8 -13.95 0.45 17.38
C LEU A 8 -14.91 -0.67 17.79
N ASP A 9 -14.48 -1.58 18.67
CA ASP A 9 -15.34 -2.62 19.26
C ASP A 9 -16.48 -2.02 20.09
N LYS A 10 -16.17 -1.04 20.95
CA LYS A 10 -17.19 -0.35 21.76
C LYS A 10 -18.20 0.39 20.91
N LEU A 11 -17.78 0.92 19.76
CA LEU A 11 -18.67 1.61 18.82
C LEU A 11 -19.43 0.63 17.89
N GLY A 12 -19.12 -0.67 17.91
CA GLY A 12 -19.69 -1.64 16.98
C GLY A 12 -19.34 -1.36 15.52
N ILE A 13 -18.19 -0.72 15.25
CA ILE A 13 -17.76 -0.38 13.90
C ILE A 13 -16.97 -1.54 13.31
N TYR A 14 -17.55 -2.14 12.27
CA TYR A 14 -16.93 -3.19 11.45
C TYR A 14 -16.87 -2.74 9.99
N THR A 15 -18.03 -2.60 9.36
CA THR A 15 -18.16 -2.10 7.99
C THR A 15 -19.17 -0.96 7.93
N ILE A 16 -19.04 -0.08 6.92
CA ILE A 16 -20.05 0.95 6.61
C ILE A 16 -20.34 0.84 5.13
N ASN A 17 -21.61 0.65 4.75
CA ASN A 17 -22.04 0.51 3.35
C ASN A 17 -21.23 -0.52 2.55
N GLY A 18 -20.82 -1.63 3.19
CA GLY A 18 -20.02 -2.69 2.55
C GLY A 18 -18.51 -2.42 2.47
N PHE A 19 -18.05 -1.24 2.88
CA PHE A 19 -16.62 -0.92 2.98
C PHE A 19 -16.05 -1.33 4.35
N ASP A 20 -14.88 -1.96 4.36
CA ASP A 20 -14.17 -2.37 5.59
C ASP A 20 -13.49 -1.16 6.25
N VAL A 21 -14.32 -0.29 6.82
CA VAL A 21 -13.88 0.90 7.56
C VAL A 21 -12.96 0.51 8.72
N ARG A 22 -13.25 -0.59 9.40
CA ARG A 22 -12.49 -1.02 10.57
C ARG A 22 -11.04 -1.30 10.21
N GLU A 23 -10.79 -2.17 9.23
CA GLU A 23 -9.43 -2.50 8.84
C GLU A 23 -8.71 -1.26 8.32
N GLN A 24 -9.38 -0.43 7.51
CA GLN A 24 -8.78 0.78 6.99
C GLN A 24 -8.35 1.75 8.12
N VAL A 25 -9.19 1.97 9.14
CA VAL A 25 -8.83 2.80 10.31
C VAL A 25 -7.64 2.22 11.07
N VAL A 26 -7.62 0.90 11.31
CA VAL A 26 -6.51 0.23 11.99
C VAL A 26 -5.20 0.44 11.23
N GLN A 27 -5.23 0.35 9.90
CA GLN A 27 -4.04 0.48 9.06
C GLN A 27 -3.60 1.93 8.90
N LEU A 28 -4.53 2.89 8.86
CA LEU A 28 -4.20 4.32 8.94
C LEU A 28 -3.43 4.64 10.23
N VAL A 29 -3.91 4.18 11.39
CA VAL A 29 -3.20 4.36 12.66
C VAL A 29 -1.86 3.64 12.65
N ARG A 30 -1.77 2.44 12.08
CA ARG A 30 -0.51 1.69 12.00
C ARG A 30 0.55 2.40 11.17
N TYR A 31 0.16 3.01 10.07
CA TYR A 31 1.08 3.49 9.04
C TYR A 31 1.16 5.01 8.91
N HIS A 32 0.45 5.81 9.72
CA HIS A 32 0.39 7.28 9.56
C HIS A 32 1.76 7.99 9.50
N LEU A 33 2.82 7.40 10.06
CA LEU A 33 4.18 7.94 9.98
C LEU A 33 4.90 7.62 8.65
N LYS A 34 4.39 6.69 7.85
CA LYS A 34 5.04 6.20 6.62
C LYS A 34 5.35 7.29 5.60
N PRO A 35 4.48 8.29 5.34
CA PRO A 35 4.84 9.40 4.45
C PRO A 35 6.12 10.12 4.89
N GLY A 36 6.25 10.42 6.19
CA GLY A 36 7.45 11.03 6.77
C GLY A 36 8.66 10.11 6.74
N GLU A 37 8.49 8.83 7.08
CA GLU A 37 9.57 7.83 7.03
C GLU A 37 10.10 7.61 5.60
N PHE A 38 9.20 7.50 4.62
CA PHE A 38 9.55 7.34 3.21
C PHE A 38 10.32 8.56 2.70
N TYR A 39 9.89 9.76 3.06
CA TYR A 39 10.57 10.99 2.66
C TYR A 39 12.01 11.08 3.19
N LYS A 40 12.28 10.56 4.39
CA LYS A 40 13.63 10.53 4.98
C LYS A 40 14.61 9.65 4.20
N VAL A 41 14.11 8.59 3.56
CA VAL A 41 14.92 7.64 2.78
C VAL A 41 14.62 7.70 1.29
N ARG A 42 13.99 8.78 0.81
CA ARG A 42 13.46 8.90 -0.55
C ARG A 42 14.49 8.66 -1.66
N GLU A 43 15.76 8.97 -1.41
CA GLU A 43 16.84 8.81 -2.38
C GLU A 43 17.20 7.33 -2.65
N THR A 44 16.87 6.43 -1.71
CA THR A 44 17.14 4.98 -1.83
C THR A 44 15.86 4.14 -1.84
N LEU A 45 14.70 4.77 -1.64
CA LEU A 45 13.41 4.09 -1.59
C LEU A 45 12.93 3.71 -2.99
N GLY A 46 12.81 2.41 -3.25
CA GLY A 46 12.21 1.91 -4.49
C GLY A 46 10.68 2.01 -4.51
N ASP A 47 10.10 2.15 -5.70
CA ASP A 47 8.65 2.27 -5.91
C ASP A 47 7.84 1.08 -5.38
N GLY A 48 8.45 -0.10 -5.28
CA GLY A 48 7.80 -1.27 -4.69
C GLY A 48 7.39 -1.08 -3.23
N ALA A 49 8.00 -0.13 -2.52
CA ALA A 49 7.57 0.25 -1.17
C ALA A 49 6.17 0.87 -1.18
N PHE A 50 5.87 1.76 -2.14
CA PHE A 50 4.54 2.36 -2.31
C PHE A 50 3.51 1.31 -2.70
N ARG A 51 3.82 0.45 -3.67
CA ARG A 51 2.90 -0.61 -4.11
C ARG A 51 2.60 -1.61 -2.99
N ARG A 52 3.60 -1.97 -2.17
CA ARG A 52 3.40 -2.83 -1.00
C ARG A 52 2.64 -2.14 0.12
N LEU A 53 2.83 -0.84 0.33
CA LEU A 53 2.05 -0.07 1.29
C LEU A 53 0.58 0.02 0.88
N ALA A 54 0.30 0.22 -0.41
CA ALA A 54 -1.05 0.24 -0.98
C ALA A 54 -1.83 -1.08 -0.81
N ARG A 55 -1.13 -2.20 -0.57
CA ARG A 55 -1.78 -3.49 -0.22
C ARG A 55 -2.30 -3.53 1.22
N LYS A 56 -1.90 -2.57 2.05
CA LYS A 56 -2.18 -2.54 3.49
C LYS A 56 -3.07 -1.38 3.88
N VAL A 57 -2.97 -0.26 3.17
CA VAL A 57 -3.73 0.95 3.46
C VAL A 57 -3.87 1.75 2.18
N GLU A 58 -5.05 2.31 1.94
CA GLU A 58 -5.25 3.29 0.87
C GLU A 58 -4.32 4.52 1.04
N PRO A 59 -3.38 4.77 0.10
CA PRO A 59 -2.41 5.85 0.27
C PRO A 59 -2.99 7.27 0.26
N ASP A 60 -4.10 7.54 -0.41
CA ASP A 60 -4.77 8.85 -0.36
C ASP A 60 -5.31 9.15 1.05
N LEU A 61 -6.01 8.19 1.66
CA LEU A 61 -6.46 8.31 3.05
C LEU A 61 -5.27 8.43 4.01
N LEU A 62 -4.21 7.67 3.78
CA LEU A 62 -2.99 7.73 4.59
C LEU A 62 -2.33 9.11 4.52
N TYR A 63 -2.23 9.67 3.32
CA TYR A 63 -1.74 11.02 3.08
C TYR A 63 -2.54 12.03 3.90
N ARG A 64 -3.88 11.99 3.83
CA ARG A 64 -4.74 12.93 4.56
C ARG A 64 -4.54 12.86 6.07
N VAL A 65 -4.49 11.65 6.63
CA VAL A 65 -4.28 11.43 8.07
C VAL A 65 -2.89 11.92 8.49
N SER A 66 -1.84 11.55 7.75
CA SER A 66 -0.46 11.97 8.06
C SER A 66 -0.28 13.49 7.96
N ARG A 67 -0.93 14.11 6.98
CA ARG A 67 -0.90 15.56 6.79
C ARG A 67 -1.62 16.27 7.92
N ALA A 68 -2.79 15.79 8.33
CA ALA A 68 -3.54 16.33 9.46
C ALA A 68 -2.76 16.17 10.79
N ASP A 69 -2.15 15.01 11.04
CA ASP A 69 -1.32 14.76 12.23
C ASP A 69 -0.11 15.71 12.30
N THR A 70 0.49 16.02 11.15
CA THR A 70 1.65 16.95 11.09
C THR A 70 1.21 18.39 11.31
N LEU A 71 0.25 18.88 10.54
CA LEU A 71 -0.18 20.28 10.56
C LEU A 71 -0.98 20.64 11.82
N GLY A 72 -1.67 19.67 12.43
CA GLY A 72 -2.43 19.86 13.67
C GLY A 72 -1.56 20.20 14.89
N ARG A 73 -0.23 20.05 14.79
CA ARG A 73 0.74 20.41 15.83
C ARG A 73 1.11 21.89 15.84
N ASN A 74 0.73 22.63 14.80
CA ASN A 74 1.01 24.06 14.66
C ASN A 74 -0.04 24.89 15.41
N ALA A 75 -0.04 24.75 16.74
CA ALA A 75 -0.97 25.48 17.58
C ALA A 75 -0.68 27.00 17.52
N PRO A 76 -1.71 27.88 17.52
CA PRO A 76 -1.51 29.32 17.34
C PRO A 76 -0.63 30.02 18.38
N TRP A 77 -0.43 29.38 19.55
CA TRP A 77 0.42 29.90 20.62
C TRP A 77 1.89 29.47 20.51
N LEU A 78 2.25 28.63 19.53
CA LEU A 78 3.63 28.25 19.25
C LEU A 78 4.28 29.29 18.31
N PRO A 79 5.60 29.51 18.40
CA PRO A 79 6.31 30.38 17.48
C PRO A 79 6.22 29.85 16.04
N PRO A 80 5.89 30.68 15.02
CA PRO A 80 5.73 30.23 13.63
C PRO A 80 6.95 29.53 13.04
N GLU A 81 8.15 29.87 13.49
CA GLU A 81 9.41 29.23 13.08
C GLU A 81 9.54 27.77 13.54
N THR A 82 8.71 27.35 14.50
CA THR A 82 8.64 25.96 14.98
C THR A 82 7.57 25.13 14.26
N TYR A 83 6.83 25.75 13.34
CA TYR A 83 5.75 25.07 12.65
C TYR A 83 6.28 23.97 11.73
N PHE A 84 5.61 22.83 11.76
CA PHE A 84 5.83 21.74 10.83
C PHE A 84 5.19 22.06 9.48
N ASP A 85 5.90 21.78 8.39
CA ASP A 85 5.31 21.76 7.05
C ASP A 85 4.79 20.36 6.69
N ALA A 86 4.09 20.24 5.56
CA ALA A 86 3.59 18.97 5.03
C ALA A 86 4.39 18.47 3.82
N VAL A 87 5.62 18.93 3.62
CA VAL A 87 6.44 18.57 2.44
C VAL A 87 6.57 17.06 2.25
N PRO A 88 6.82 16.25 3.31
CA PRO A 88 6.87 14.80 3.18
C PRO A 88 5.57 14.18 2.65
N GLN A 89 4.42 14.68 3.11
CA GLN A 89 3.11 14.19 2.73
C GLN A 89 2.75 14.58 1.29
N GLU A 90 3.03 15.82 0.89
CA GLU A 90 2.82 16.28 -0.49
C GLU A 90 3.69 15.50 -1.49
N TRP A 91 4.95 15.22 -1.13
CA TRP A 91 5.81 14.34 -1.91
C TRP A 91 5.26 12.91 -2.01
N PHE A 92 4.80 12.36 -0.89
CA PHE A 92 4.28 10.99 -0.82
C PHE A 92 3.07 10.79 -1.73
N ILE A 93 2.07 11.68 -1.66
CA ILE A 93 0.84 11.52 -2.47
C ILE A 93 1.12 11.75 -3.96
N LYS A 94 2.04 12.67 -4.30
CA LYS A 94 2.48 12.85 -5.69
C LYS A 94 3.08 11.55 -6.23
N ARG A 95 3.98 10.90 -5.49
CA ARG A 95 4.59 9.64 -5.93
C ARG A 95 3.57 8.50 -6.02
N ALA A 96 2.64 8.41 -5.07
CA ALA A 96 1.56 7.40 -5.12
C ALA A 96 0.70 7.55 -6.39
N LYS A 97 0.36 8.78 -6.79
CA LYS A 97 -0.39 9.08 -8.02
C LYS A 97 0.40 8.77 -9.29
N GLU A 98 1.68 9.10 -9.34
CA GLU A 98 2.56 8.74 -10.48
C GLU A 98 2.63 7.22 -10.70
N LEU A 99 2.49 6.44 -9.62
CA LEU A 99 2.50 4.98 -9.64
C LEU A 99 1.09 4.38 -9.81
N ALA A 100 0.04 5.21 -9.87
CA ALA A 100 -1.37 4.81 -9.89
C ALA A 100 -1.74 3.84 -8.74
N VAL A 101 -1.26 4.14 -7.53
CA VAL A 101 -1.54 3.34 -6.32
C VAL A 101 -2.16 4.15 -5.19
N GLU A 102 -2.65 5.35 -5.47
CA GLU A 102 -3.24 6.23 -4.45
C GLU A 102 -4.51 5.66 -3.80
N THR A 103 -5.20 4.76 -4.49
CA THR A 103 -6.46 4.14 -4.02
C THR A 103 -6.29 2.66 -3.65
N GLU A 104 -5.59 1.89 -4.48
CA GLU A 104 -5.34 0.46 -4.24
C GLU A 104 -3.99 0.01 -4.79
N ALA A 105 -3.51 -1.15 -4.35
CA ALA A 105 -2.35 -1.78 -4.97
C ALA A 105 -2.66 -2.25 -6.40
N PRO A 106 -1.64 -2.38 -7.27
CA PRO A 106 -1.84 -2.93 -8.59
C PRO A 106 -2.42 -4.34 -8.52
N LYS A 107 -3.40 -4.64 -9.38
CA LYS A 107 -3.98 -5.99 -9.50
C LYS A 107 -2.95 -6.95 -10.07
N GLU A 108 -3.02 -8.20 -9.64
CA GLU A 108 -2.14 -9.26 -10.14
C GLU A 108 -2.27 -9.39 -11.66
N ILE A 109 -1.14 -9.28 -12.37
CA ILE A 109 -1.08 -9.49 -13.83
C ILE A 109 -1.23 -10.98 -14.15
N LEU A 110 -0.56 -11.83 -13.37
CA LEU A 110 -0.63 -13.28 -13.53
C LEU A 110 -1.80 -13.84 -12.72
N MET A 111 -2.74 -14.47 -13.40
CA MET A 111 -3.89 -15.13 -12.78
C MET A 111 -3.80 -16.65 -12.96
N GLY A 112 -4.50 -17.40 -12.11
CA GLY A 112 -4.51 -18.87 -12.17
C GLY A 112 -4.90 -19.42 -13.54
N ARG A 113 -5.84 -18.78 -14.25
CA ARG A 113 -6.24 -19.18 -15.61
C ARG A 113 -5.07 -19.21 -16.60
N HIS A 114 -4.13 -18.27 -16.50
CA HIS A 114 -2.96 -18.22 -17.39
C HIS A 114 -2.04 -19.43 -17.15
N LEU A 115 -1.91 -19.87 -15.89
CA LEU A 115 -1.11 -21.06 -15.56
C LEU A 115 -1.79 -22.36 -16.00
N LEU A 116 -3.12 -22.43 -15.93
CA LEU A 116 -3.88 -23.58 -16.44
C LEU A 116 -3.76 -23.71 -17.97
N GLU A 117 -3.76 -22.59 -18.70
CA GLU A 117 -3.54 -22.55 -20.15
C GLU A 117 -2.12 -23.00 -20.53
N LEU A 118 -1.13 -22.82 -19.65
CA LEU A 118 0.22 -23.38 -19.80
C LEU A 118 0.32 -24.88 -19.48
N GLY A 119 -0.80 -25.53 -19.13
CA GLY A 119 -0.87 -26.96 -18.87
C GLY A 119 -0.68 -27.37 -17.40
N LEU A 120 -0.60 -26.41 -16.47
CA LEU A 120 -0.54 -26.76 -15.05
C LEU A 120 -1.89 -27.31 -14.58
N LYS A 121 -1.84 -28.33 -13.73
CA LYS A 121 -3.02 -28.82 -13.02
C LYS A 121 -3.24 -27.98 -11.77
N LYS A 122 -4.49 -27.86 -11.33
CA LYS A 122 -4.86 -27.18 -10.08
C LYS A 122 -4.05 -27.77 -8.91
N SER A 123 -3.17 -26.98 -8.32
CA SER A 123 -2.29 -27.39 -7.21
C SER A 123 -1.91 -26.16 -6.36
N PRO A 124 -1.43 -26.37 -5.11
CA PRO A 124 -0.93 -25.27 -4.27
C PRO A 124 0.21 -24.47 -4.92
N GLN A 125 1.02 -25.11 -5.76
CA GLN A 125 2.14 -24.50 -6.50
C GLN A 125 1.69 -23.33 -7.39
N ILE A 126 0.46 -23.36 -7.93
CA ILE A 126 -0.10 -22.23 -8.70
C ILE A 126 -0.12 -20.95 -7.87
N GLY A 127 -0.56 -21.03 -6.61
CA GLY A 127 -0.61 -19.88 -5.72
C GLY A 127 0.78 -19.35 -5.36
N GLU A 128 1.76 -20.25 -5.18
CA GLU A 128 3.15 -19.88 -4.92
C GLU A 128 3.77 -19.14 -6.10
N ILE A 129 3.53 -19.61 -7.34
CA ILE A 129 4.01 -18.94 -8.56
C ILE A 129 3.37 -17.57 -8.72
N ILE A 130 2.03 -17.47 -8.57
CA ILE A 130 1.32 -16.19 -8.66
C ILE A 130 1.88 -15.19 -7.65
N LYS A 131 2.05 -15.62 -6.39
CA LYS A 131 2.62 -14.77 -5.34
C LYS A 131 4.04 -14.31 -5.67
N ALA A 132 4.89 -15.20 -6.15
CA ALA A 132 6.27 -14.87 -6.53
C ALA A 132 6.31 -13.83 -7.68
N VAL A 133 5.52 -14.05 -8.73
CA VAL A 133 5.43 -13.12 -9.87
C VAL A 133 4.80 -11.79 -9.45
N TYR A 134 3.82 -11.81 -8.55
CA TYR A 134 3.24 -10.59 -8.01
C TYR A 134 4.26 -9.76 -7.23
N GLU A 135 5.15 -10.36 -6.43
CA GLU A 135 6.22 -9.60 -5.78
C GLU A 135 7.19 -8.98 -6.80
N MET A 136 7.48 -9.65 -7.93
CA MET A 136 8.25 -9.07 -9.04
C MET A 136 7.51 -7.91 -9.73
N GLN A 137 6.18 -8.01 -9.84
CA GLN A 137 5.34 -6.93 -10.34
C GLN A 137 5.38 -5.71 -9.39
N LEU A 138 5.33 -5.93 -8.08
CA LEU A 138 5.46 -4.85 -7.10
C LEU A 138 6.85 -4.20 -7.18
N ASP A 139 7.91 -4.95 -7.47
CA ASP A 139 9.24 -4.40 -7.75
C ASP A 139 9.33 -3.62 -9.07
N GLY A 140 8.34 -3.74 -9.97
CA GLY A 140 8.38 -3.18 -11.33
C GLY A 140 9.21 -4.02 -12.32
N LYS A 141 9.65 -5.22 -11.93
CA LYS A 141 10.37 -6.16 -12.83
C LYS A 141 9.45 -6.81 -13.85
N VAL A 142 8.16 -6.94 -13.50
CA VAL A 142 7.10 -7.47 -14.35
C VAL A 142 6.04 -6.39 -14.53
N THR A 143 5.82 -5.95 -15.77
CA THR A 143 4.87 -4.87 -16.08
C THR A 143 3.77 -5.29 -17.04
N ASN A 144 3.86 -6.49 -17.62
CA ASN A 144 2.85 -7.02 -18.54
C ASN A 144 2.72 -8.55 -18.44
N LEU A 145 1.69 -9.09 -19.08
CA LEU A 145 1.35 -10.51 -19.03
C LEU A 145 2.44 -11.41 -19.63
N ASP A 146 3.07 -11.00 -20.74
CA ASP A 146 4.11 -11.81 -21.39
C ASP A 146 5.34 -11.99 -20.51
N GLN A 147 5.76 -10.92 -19.84
CA GLN A 147 6.81 -10.97 -18.82
C GLN A 147 6.39 -11.85 -17.64
N ALA A 148 5.15 -11.71 -17.17
CA ALA A 148 4.63 -12.50 -16.06
C ALA A 148 4.62 -14.01 -16.38
N ILE A 149 4.21 -14.38 -17.59
CA ILE A 149 4.24 -15.76 -18.10
C ILE A 149 5.69 -16.26 -18.24
N THR A 150 6.59 -15.41 -18.71
CA THR A 150 8.02 -15.75 -18.86
C THR A 150 8.66 -16.07 -17.52
N GLU A 151 8.44 -15.23 -16.51
CA GLU A 151 8.92 -15.48 -15.14
C GLU A 151 8.23 -16.69 -14.51
N ALA A 152 6.93 -16.87 -14.73
CA ALA A 152 6.22 -18.05 -14.25
C ALA A 152 6.82 -19.36 -14.79
N LYS A 153 7.18 -19.42 -16.08
CA LYS A 153 7.83 -20.59 -16.69
C LYS A 153 9.16 -20.96 -16.03
N LYS A 154 9.93 -19.98 -15.54
CA LYS A 154 11.19 -20.24 -14.82
C LYS A 154 10.96 -20.85 -13.43
N LEU A 155 9.78 -20.62 -12.85
CA LEU A 155 9.40 -21.12 -11.53
C LEU A 155 8.70 -22.49 -11.58
N ILE A 156 8.26 -22.90 -12.77
CA ILE A 156 7.72 -24.24 -13.02
C ILE A 156 8.90 -25.21 -13.09
N LYS A 157 8.93 -26.14 -12.13
CA LYS A 157 9.89 -27.26 -12.10
C LYS A 157 9.36 -28.44 -12.90
#